data_AF-A0A0B7BUZ6-F1
#
_entry.id   AF-A0A0B7BUZ6-F1
#
_cell.length_a   1.000
_cell.length_b   1.000
_cell.length_c   1.000
_cell.angle_alpha   90.00
_cell.angle_beta   90.00
_cell.angle_gamma   90.00
#
_symmetry.space_group_name_H-M   'P 1'
#
loop_
_entity.id
_entity.type
_entity.pdbx_description
1 polymer ?
#
loop_
_entity_poly.entity_id
_entity_poly.type
_entity_poly.pdbx_seq_one_letter_code
_entity_poly.pdbx_strand_id
1 'polypeptide(L)' 'DYGRMDKKVFMGVAQILLDDLDLSNIVIGWYKLFPTSSLFGHHSSSTGLSQTGLGSTTSLETLMSSRT' A
#
# COMPACT_ATOMS: atom_id res chain seq x y z
N ASP A 1 -18.72 -18.51 -6.61
CA ASP A 1 -18.26 -17.82 -7.84
C ASP A 1 -17.06 -16.91 -7.58
N TYR A 2 -16.08 -17.37 -6.78
CA TYR A 2 -14.84 -16.62 -6.50
C TYR A 2 -13.65 -17.09 -7.37
N GLY A 3 -13.87 -18.08 -8.25
CA GLY A 3 -12.83 -18.72 -9.06
C GLY A 3 -12.50 -18.01 -10.37
N ARG A 4 -13.28 -17.00 -10.76
CA ARG A 4 -13.02 -16.12 -11.92
C ARG A 4 -12.60 -14.73 -11.45
N MET A 5 -11.52 -14.64 -10.66
CA MET A 5 -10.83 -13.35 -10.54
C MET A 5 -10.03 -13.14 -11.82
N ASP A 6 -10.66 -12.57 -12.84
CA ASP A 6 -10.04 -12.32 -14.15
C ASP A 6 -8.85 -11.34 -14.05
N LYS A 7 -8.69 -10.63 -12.93
CA LYS A 7 -7.55 -9.75 -12.62
C LYS A 7 -7.19 -9.83 -11.15
N LYS A 8 -5.89 -9.96 -10.84
CA LYS A 8 -5.37 -9.80 -9.49
C LYS A 8 -5.49 -8.33 -9.10
N VAL A 9 -6.24 -8.03 -8.04
CA VAL A 9 -6.42 -6.67 -7.52
C VAL A 9 -5.81 -6.59 -6.13
N PHE A 10 -5.02 -5.54 -5.90
CA PHE A 10 -4.46 -5.25 -4.60
C PHE A 10 -5.55 -4.77 -3.63
N MET A 11 -5.69 -5.40 -2.46
CA MET A 11 -6.76 -5.09 -1.49
C MET A 11 -6.29 -4.26 -0.27
N GLY A 12 -4.99 -3.99 -0.15
CA GLY A 12 -4.40 -3.27 0.97
C GLY A 12 -3.22 -4.01 1.60
N VAL A 13 -2.55 -3.33 2.52
CA VAL A 13 -1.37 -3.82 3.25
C VAL A 13 -1.56 -3.61 4.75
N ALA A 14 -1.03 -4.53 5.55
CA ALA A 14 -0.79 -4.33 6.97
C ALA A 14 0.70 -4.56 7.24
N GLN A 15 1.32 -3.65 7.98
CA GLN A 15 2.68 -3.85 8.50
C GLN A 15 2.58 -4.28 9.97
N ILE A 16 3.34 -5.30 10.34
CA ILE A 16 3.36 -5.84 11.72
C ILE A 16 4.80 -5.74 12.22
N LEU A 17 5.01 -5.00 13.30
CA LEU A 17 6.31 -4.87 13.94
C LEU A 17 6.50 -6.01 14.93
N LEU A 18 7.34 -6.98 14.57
CA LEU A 18 7.53 -8.19 15.38
C LEU A 18 8.18 -7.91 16.73
N ASP A 19 8.97 -6.83 16.82
CA ASP A 19 9.67 -6.43 18.04
C ASP A 19 8.71 -6.03 19.17
N ASP A 20 7.49 -5.61 18.83
CA ASP A 20 6.43 -5.22 19.78
C ASP A 20 5.53 -6.42 20.16
N LEU A 21 5.79 -7.62 19.63
CA LEU A 21 4.99 -8.83 19.88
C LEU A 21 5.75 -9.84 20.74
N ASP A 22 5.07 -10.48 21.69
CA ASP A 22 5.61 -11.65 22.39
C ASP A 22 5.49 -12.88 21.49
N LEU A 23 6.58 -13.19 20.79
CA LEU A 23 6.67 -14.33 19.87
C LEU A 23 6.85 -15.68 20.60
N SER A 24 6.97 -15.68 21.93
CA SER A 24 7.07 -16.92 22.73
C SER A 24 5.75 -17.69 22.74
N ASN A 25 4.64 -16.99 22.48
CA ASN A 25 3.30 -17.54 22.37
C ASN A 25 2.72 -17.23 20.99
N ILE A 26 1.71 -18.01 20.57
CA ILE A 26 1.01 -17.75 19.30
C ILE A 26 0.16 -16.48 19.47
N VAL A 27 0.46 -15.45 18.67
CA VAL A 27 -0.31 -14.20 18.63
C VAL A 27 -1.29 -14.24 17.46
N ILE A 28 -2.60 -14.12 17.76
CA ILE A 28 -3.69 -14.07 16.78
C ILE A 28 -4.50 -12.81 17.02
N GLY A 29 -4.73 -12.02 15.96
CA GLY A 29 -5.49 -10.77 16.05
C GLY A 29 -6.01 -10.31 14.69
N TRP A 30 -6.92 -9.34 14.72
CA TRP A 30 -7.46 -8.70 13.52
C TRP A 30 -6.64 -7.46 13.16
N TYR A 31 -6.13 -7.41 11.93
CA TYR A 31 -5.36 -6.28 11.41
C TYR A 31 -6.14 -5.56 10.32
N LYS A 32 -6.19 -4.24 10.41
CA LYS A 32 -6.78 -3.39 9.39
C LYS A 32 -5.82 -3.29 8.21
N LEU A 33 -6.34 -3.50 7.00
CA LEU A 33 -5.60 -3.22 5.76
C LEU A 33 -5.68 -1.73 5.44
N PHE A 34 -4.56 -1.18 4.99
CA PHE A 34 -4.42 0.21 4.58
C PHE A 34 -4.02 0.31 3.10
N PRO A 35 -4.28 1.45 2.42
CA PRO A 35 -3.74 1.72 1.09
C PRO A 35 -2.20 1.76 1.09
N THR A 36 -1.55 1.50 -0.04
CA THR A 36 -0.08 1.59 -0.15
C THR A 36 0.49 2.96 0.21
N SER A 37 -0.28 4.05 0.04
CA SER A 37 0.13 5.40 0.41
C SER A 37 0.37 5.59 1.91
N SER A 38 -0.23 4.74 2.77
CA SER A 38 -0.02 4.84 4.22
C SER A 38 1.34 4.30 4.68
N LEU A 39 2.11 3.65 3.80
CA LEU A 39 3.44 3.11 4.10
C LEU A 39 4.51 4.20 4.35
N PHE A 40 4.20 5.46 4.04
CA PHE A 40 5.13 6.60 4.13
C PHE A 40 5.51 7.05 5.56
N GLY A 41 5.05 6.35 6.59
CA GLY A 41 5.30 6.73 7.99
C GLY A 41 6.44 6.00 8.70
N HIS A 42 6.81 4.78 8.29
CA HIS A 42 7.69 3.92 9.10
C HIS A 42 9.09 3.69 8.50
N HIS A 43 9.29 3.90 7.19
CA HIS A 43 10.56 3.62 6.50
C HIS A 43 11.47 4.84 6.29
N SER A 44 11.16 6.00 6.88
CA SER A 44 12.00 7.20 6.71
C SER A 44 13.34 7.15 7.46
N SER A 45 13.67 6.07 8.19
CA SER A 45 14.93 5.94 8.94
C SER A 45 15.94 4.94 8.36
N SER A 46 15.64 4.21 7.28
CA SER A 46 16.67 3.36 6.65
C SER A 46 16.67 3.46 5.14
N THR A 47 17.86 3.73 4.61
CA THR A 47 18.24 3.72 3.20
C THR A 47 17.74 4.89 2.36
N GLY A 48 18.59 5.91 2.26
CA GLY A 48 18.52 6.87 1.18
C GLY A 48 18.64 6.15 -0.17
N LEU A 49 17.59 6.22 -0.98
CA LEU A 49 17.69 6.16 -2.41
C LEU A 49 16.57 7.01 -3.01
N SER A 50 16.98 8.11 -3.63
CA SER A 50 16.13 8.98 -4.42
C SER A 50 15.28 8.16 -5.40
N GLN A 51 13.95 8.18 -5.27
CA GLN A 51 13.08 7.95 -6.40
C GLN A 51 12.22 9.21 -6.60
N THR A 52 12.75 10.05 -7.49
CA THR A 52 12.10 11.19 -8.12
C THR A 52 10.73 10.78 -8.65
N GLY A 53 9.77 11.68 -8.46
CA GLY A 53 8.35 11.34 -8.38
C GLY A 53 7.65 10.95 -9.66
N LEU A 54 6.42 10.48 -9.47
CA LEU A 54 5.35 10.46 -10.45
C LEU A 54 4.05 10.72 -9.67
N GLY A 55 3.58 11.97 -9.71
CA GLY A 55 2.22 12.30 -9.28
C GLY A 55 1.24 11.51 -10.13
N SER A 56 0.38 10.74 -9.48
CA SER A 56 -0.72 10.04 -10.16
C SER A 56 -1.72 11.09 -10.64
N THR A 57 -1.68 11.45 -11.92
CA THR A 57 -2.79 12.17 -12.53
C THR A 57 -3.94 11.19 -12.71
N THR A 58 -5.03 11.45 -12.02
CA THR A 58 -6.26 10.67 -12.17
C THR A 58 -6.78 10.87 -13.59
N SER A 59 -7.46 9.87 -14.17
CA SER A 59 -7.92 9.84 -15.57
C SER A 59 -8.79 11.04 -16.01
N LEU A 60 -9.18 11.92 -15.10
CA LEU A 60 -9.82 13.20 -15.39
C LEU A 60 -8.86 14.21 -16.04
N GLU A 61 -7.57 14.24 -15.67
CA GLU A 61 -6.56 15.13 -16.27
C GLU A 61 -6.37 14.82 -17.77
N THR A 62 -6.35 13.53 -18.14
CA THR A 62 -6.25 13.09 -19.54
C THR A 62 -7.48 13.48 -20.36
N LEU A 63 -8.66 13.52 -19.74
CA LEU A 63 -9.91 13.97 -20.37
C LEU A 63 -9.94 15.49 -20.56
N MET A 64 -9.41 16.25 -19.60
CA MET A 64 -9.29 17.71 -19.70
C MET A 64 -8.23 18.13 -20.73
N SER A 65 -7.19 17.32 -20.97
CA SER A 65 -6.14 17.62 -21.97
C SER A 65 -6.54 17.32 -23.42
N SER A 66 -7.66 16.60 -23.66
CA SER A 66 -8.17 16.30 -25.00
C SER A 66 -9.08 17.40 -25.57
N ARG A 67 -9.37 18.45 -24.79
CA ARG A 67 -10.30 19.50 -25.19
C ARG A 67 -9.65 20.87 -24.98
N THR A 68 -8.71 21.19 -25.88
CA THR A 68 -8.14 22.52 -26.20
C THR A 68 -7.61 23.36 -25.06
#